data_AF-A0A5B9MRC0-F1
#
_entry.id   AF-A0A5B9MRC0-F1
#
_cell.length_a   1.000
_cell.length_b   1.000
_cell.length_c   1.000
_cell.angle_alpha   90.00
_cell.angle_beta   90.00
_cell.angle_gamma   90.00
#
_symmetry.space_group_name_H-M   'P 1'
#
loop_
_entity.id
_entity.type
_entity.pdbx_description
1 polymer ?
#
loop_
_entity_poly.entity_id
_entity_poly.type
_entity_poly.pdbx_seq_one_letter_code
_entity_poly.pdbx_strand_id
1 'polypeptide(L)' 'MNNIAKLVSLVTLGLVIGPCLLYFTGTIGLDTVKVAALVGTVGWFIATPMWMSRKLPVDASEVEI' A
#
# COMPACT_ATOMS: atom_id res chain seq x y z
N MET A 1 -4.32 13.15 -11.01
CA MET A 1 -3.21 12.86 -10.08
C MET A 1 -3.67 13.25 -8.68
N ASN A 2 -4.07 12.27 -7.87
CA ASN A 2 -4.55 12.54 -6.51
C ASN A 2 -3.36 12.52 -5.54
N ASN A 3 -2.77 13.69 -5.28
CA ASN A 3 -1.58 13.82 -4.44
C ASN A 3 -1.81 13.31 -3.00
N ILE A 4 -3.05 13.42 -2.51
CA ILE A 4 -3.44 12.89 -1.19
C ILE A 4 -3.36 11.37 -1.19
N ALA A 5 -3.93 10.70 -2.19
CA ALA A 5 -3.86 9.24 -2.30
C ALA A 5 -2.43 8.71 -2.43
N LYS A 6 -1.54 9.48 -3.09
CA LYS A 6 -0.11 9.15 -3.18
C LYS A 6 0.59 9.25 -1.81
N LEU A 7 0.33 10.31 -1.04
CA LEU A 7 0.86 10.46 0.33
C LEU A 7 0.35 9.35 1.25
N VAL A 8 -0.95 9.04 1.20
CA VAL A 8 -1.54 7.96 1.99
C VAL A 8 -0.90 6.61 1.63
N SER A 9 -0.73 6.32 0.32
CA SER A 9 -0.03 5.11 -0.15
C SER A 9 1.39 5.03 0.43
N LEU A 10 2.15 6.13 0.42
CA LEU A 10 3.50 6.17 0.99
C LEU A 10 3.51 5.88 2.51
N VAL A 11 2.58 6.48 3.26
CA VAL A 11 2.46 6.25 4.72
C VAL A 11 2.09 4.80 5.01
N THR A 12 1.13 4.24 4.28
CA THR A 12 0.70 2.84 4.45
C THR A 12 1.82 1.86 4.13
N LEU A 13 2.66 2.15 3.13
CA LEU A 13 3.85 1.36 2.81
C LEU A 13 4.89 1.46 3.92
N GLY A 14 5.10 2.65 4.48
CA GLY A 14 5.93 2.87 5.66
C GLY A 14 5.46 2.06 6.88
N LEU A 15 4.15 1.90 7.05
CA LEU A 15 3.55 1.07 8.10
C LEU A 15 3.81 -0.42 7.93
N VAL A 16 4.15 -0.89 6.72
CA VAL A 16 4.55 -2.29 6.49
C VAL A 16 6.03 -2.49 6.82
N ILE A 17 6.87 -1.55 6.40
CA ILE A 17 8.33 -1.67 6.52
C ILE A 17 8.82 -1.28 7.93
N GLY A 18 8.30 -0.19 8.49
CA GLY A 18 8.72 0.37 9.77
C GLY A 18 8.66 -0.62 10.94
N PRO A 19 7.53 -1.31 11.18
CA PRO A 19 7.42 -2.29 12.26
C PRO A 19 8.39 -3.47 12.09
N CYS A 20 8.72 -3.87 10.85
CA CYS A 20 9.69 -4.93 10.62
C CYS A 20 11.10 -4.52 11.11
N LEU A 21 11.48 -3.26 10.87
CA LEU A 21 12.75 -2.71 11.37
C LEU A 21 12.74 -2.57 12.90
N LEU A 22 11.62 -2.14 13.48
CA LEU A 22 11.46 -2.02 14.93
C LEU A 22 11.52 -3.40 15.62
N TYR A 23 10.92 -4.42 15.02
CA TYR A 23 11.02 -5.80 15.53
C TYR A 23 12.45 -6.32 15.47
N PHE A 24 13.18 -6.04 14.38
CA PHE A 24 14.57 -6.43 14.25
C PHE A 24 15.47 -5.83 15.34
N THR A 25 15.18 -4.59 15.76
CA THR A 25 15.87 -3.93 16.88
C THR A 25 15.38 -4.37 18.26
N GLY A 26 14.40 -5.28 18.34
CA GLY A 26 13.82 -5.79 19.59
C GLY A 26 12.91 -4.79 20.32
N THR A 27 12.50 -3.71 19.67
CA THR A 27 11.72 -2.63 20.31
C THR A 27 10.23 -2.92 20.39
N ILE A 28 9.69 -3.77 19.50
CA ILE A 28 8.29 -4.18 19.50
C ILE A 28 8.16 -5.70 19.38
N GLY A 29 7.04 -6.24 19.86
CA GLY A 29 6.71 -7.66 19.73
C GLY A 29 6.18 -8.02 18.34
N LEU A 30 6.24 -9.31 18.00
CA LEU A 30 5.82 -9.84 16.70
C LEU A 30 4.33 -9.61 16.41
N ASP A 31 3.47 -9.66 17.44
CA ASP A 31 2.04 -9.45 17.25
C ASP A 31 1.72 -8.02 16.80
N THR A 32 2.45 -7.02 17.31
CA THR A 32 2.35 -5.63 16.84
C THR A 32 2.76 -5.51 15.38
N VAL A 33 3.81 -6.20 14.95
CA VAL A 33 4.25 -6.22 13.54
C VAL A 33 3.17 -6.78 12.64
N LYS A 34 2.57 -7.92 13.01
CA LYS A 34 1.52 -8.57 12.21
C LYS A 34 0.34 -7.65 11.98
N VAL A 35 -0.16 -7.01 13.04
CA VAL A 35 -1.31 -6.10 12.95
C VAL A 35 -0.95 -4.86 12.14
N ALA A 36 0.21 -4.25 12.39
CA ALA A 36 0.64 -3.07 11.65
C ALA A 36 0.86 -3.35 10.16
N ALA A 37 1.50 -4.48 9.83
CA ALA A 37 1.69 -4.91 8.45
C ALA A 37 0.36 -5.24 7.75
N LEU A 38 -0.60 -5.85 8.45
CA LEU A 38 -1.94 -6.12 7.92
C LEU A 38 -2.67 -4.82 7.57
N VAL A 39 -2.74 -3.89 8.53
CA VAL A 39 -3.40 -2.58 8.34
C VAL A 39 -2.70 -1.77 7.24
N GLY A 40 -1.36 -1.77 7.24
CA GLY A 40 -0.55 -1.13 6.20
C GLY A 40 -0.82 -1.71 4.82
N THR A 41 -0.91 -3.04 4.70
CA THR A 41 -1.19 -3.72 3.43
C THR A 41 -2.59 -3.39 2.92
N VAL A 42 -3.62 -3.47 3.77
CA VAL A 42 -5.00 -3.13 3.39
C VAL A 42 -5.10 -1.65 2.97
N GLY A 43 -4.51 -0.76 3.75
CA GLY A 43 -4.47 0.68 3.43
C GLY A 43 -3.75 0.96 2.11
N TRP A 44 -2.63 0.28 1.86
CA TRP A 44 -1.87 0.41 0.62
C TRP A 44 -2.63 -0.12 -0.59
N PHE A 45 -3.36 -1.24 -0.43
CA PHE A 45 -4.19 -1.83 -1.49
C PHE A 45 -5.34 -0.92 -1.91
N ILE A 46 -5.90 -0.13 -0.98
CA ILE A 46 -6.94 0.85 -1.28
C ILE A 46 -6.32 2.13 -1.86
N ALA A 47 -5.22 2.62 -1.27
CA ALA A 47 -4.61 3.89 -1.63
C ALA A 47 -3.92 3.86 -3.00
N THR A 48 -3.21 2.78 -3.33
CA THR A 48 -2.34 2.70 -4.51
C THR A 48 -3.11 2.77 -5.84
N PRO A 49 -4.21 2.02 -6.04
CA PRO A 49 -5.00 2.10 -7.27
C PRO A 49 -5.57 3.51 -7.53
N MET A 50 -5.92 4.25 -6.47
CA MET A 50 -6.55 5.57 -6.60
C MET A 50 -5.67 6.63 -7.28
N TRP A 51 -4.35 6.47 -7.26
CA TRP A 51 -3.43 7.40 -7.92
C TRP A 51 -2.61 6.74 -9.04
N MET A 52 -2.39 5.43 -8.97
CA MET A 52 -1.59 4.67 -9.92
C MET A 52 -2.42 4.04 -11.04
N SER A 53 -3.75 4.16 -11.00
CA SER A 53 -4.63 3.71 -12.08
C SER A 53 -4.17 4.26 -13.43
N ARG A 54 -3.78 3.36 -14.32
CA ARG A 54 -3.40 3.68 -15.69
C ARG A 54 -4.67 3.85 -16.51
N LYS A 55 -4.70 4.84 -17.40
CA LYS A 55 -5.67 4.82 -18.49
C LYS A 55 -5.35 3.59 -19.35
N LEU A 56 -6.32 2.70 -19.51
CA LEU A 56 -6.16 1.57 -20.42
C LEU A 56 -5.96 2.12 -21.84
N PRO A 57 -4.97 1.62 -22.60
CA PRO A 57 -4.84 1.98 -24.01
C PRO A 57 -6.07 1.51 -24.78
N VAL A 58 -6.46 2.29 -25.80
CA VAL A 58 -7.73 2.14 -26.55
C VAL A 58 -7.91 0.73 -27.12
N ASP A 59 -6.84 0.04 -27.51
CA ASP A 59 -6.88 -1.33 -28.06
C ASP A 59 -7.47 -2.39 -27.10
N ALA A 60 -7.44 -2.15 -25.78
CA ALA A 60 -8.07 -3.07 -24.82
C ALA A 60 -9.60 -2.93 -24.76
N SER A 61 -10.17 -1.95 -25.47
CA SER A 61 -11.62 -1.69 -25.52
C SER A 61 -12.34 -2.46 -26.64
N GLU A 62 -11.58 -2.97 -27.61
CA GLU A 62 -12.07 -3.68 -28.81
C GLU A 62 -12.01 -5.20 -28.66
N VAL A 63 -11.47 -5.71 -27.55
CA VAL A 63 -11.48 -7.15 -27.26
C VAL A 63 -12.60 -7.42 -26.26
N GLU A 64 -13.78 -7.74 -26.79
CA GLU A 64 -14.85 -8.38 -26.02
C GLU A 64 -14.33 -9.73 -25.51
N ILE A 65 -14.26 -9.91 -24.19
CA ILE A 65 -14.00 -11.20 -23.53
C ILE A 65 -15.34 -11.77 -23.05
#